data_AF-A0A940KQM5-F1
#
_entry.id   AF-A0A940KQM5-F1
#
_cell.length_a   1.000
_cell.length_b   1.000
_cell.length_c   1.000
_cell.angle_alpha   90.00
_cell.angle_beta   90.00
_cell.angle_gamma   90.00
#
_symmetry.space_group_name_H-M   'P 1'
#
loop_
_entity.id
_entity.type
_entity.pdbx_description
1 polymer ?
#
loop_
_entity_poly.entity_id
_entity_poly.type
_entity_poly.pdbx_seq_one_letter_code
_entity_poly.pdbx_strand_id
1 'polypeptide(L)'
;SYTAGQKGWGSGTFRYEILPGGVKGLGQLKVVGAGAHIGLQKVRNGGEVTTSVANSITYDIIEMTRNVGGSGKDLLKVGVNIGGAGWWTFALRSE
;
A
#
# COMPACT_ATOMS: atom_id res chain seq x y z
N SER A 1 16.38 4.18 6.89
CA SER A 1 17.00 5.45 6.49
C SER A 1 16.65 5.73 5.05
N TYR A 2 16.07 6.89 4.73
CA TYR A 2 15.73 7.28 3.35
C TYR A 2 17.00 7.77 2.65
N THR A 3 17.49 7.03 1.65
CA THR A 3 18.63 7.47 0.84
C THR A 3 18.07 8.39 -0.24
N ALA A 4 18.56 9.64 -0.30
CA ALA A 4 18.08 10.71 -1.17
C ALA A 4 18.22 10.47 -2.70
N GLY A 5 18.41 9.22 -3.14
CA GLY A 5 18.61 8.81 -4.53
C GLY A 5 17.59 7.79 -5.05
N GLN A 6 16.47 7.53 -4.37
CA GLN A 6 15.46 6.61 -4.91
C GLN A 6 14.85 7.19 -6.19
N LYS A 7 15.17 6.57 -7.32
CA LYS A 7 14.65 6.95 -8.64
C LYS A 7 13.12 6.94 -8.59
N GLY A 8 12.49 7.96 -9.17
CA GLY A 8 11.03 8.01 -9.29
C GLY A 8 10.50 6.69 -9.86
N TRP A 9 9.64 6.03 -9.10
CA TRP A 9 9.01 4.75 -9.44
C TRP A 9 9.94 3.52 -9.49
N GLY A 10 11.19 3.63 -9.03
CA GLY A 10 12.08 2.48 -8.84
C GLY A 10 11.71 1.65 -7.60
N SER A 11 12.13 0.39 -7.59
CA SER A 11 12.14 -0.40 -6.36
C SER A 11 13.01 0.29 -5.30
N GLY A 12 12.61 0.17 -4.04
CA GLY A 12 13.38 0.73 -2.94
C GLY A 12 12.73 0.47 -1.60
N THR A 13 13.40 0.93 -0.55
CA THR A 13 12.96 0.72 0.82
C THR A 13 12.00 1.82 1.24
N PHE A 14 10.75 1.45 1.46
CA PHE A 14 9.73 2.35 1.98
C PHE A 14 9.54 2.18 3.48
N ARG A 15 8.99 3.21 4.12
CA ARG A 15 8.50 3.12 5.50
C ARG A 15 6.99 2.90 5.47
N TYR A 16 6.51 2.04 6.37
CA TYR A 16 5.09 1.68 6.46
C TYR A 16 4.50 2.21 7.75
N GLU A 17 3.31 2.81 7.67
CA GLU A 17 2.52 3.28 8.80
C GLU A 17 1.10 2.68 8.69
N ILE A 18 0.51 2.31 9.81
CA ILE A 18 -0.90 1.92 9.87
C ILE A 18 -1.70 3.11 10.38
N LEU A 19 -2.71 3.52 9.62
CA LEU A 19 -3.66 4.56 9.99
C LEU A 19 -5.01 3.92 10.38
N PRO A 20 -5.74 4.49 11.35
CA PRO A 20 -7.10 4.04 11.66
C PRO A 20 -8.07 4.35 10.50
N GLY A 21 -9.20 3.64 10.44
CA GLY A 21 -10.28 3.89 9.46
C GLY A 21 -10.34 2.88 8.31
N GLY A 22 -10.44 3.38 7.08
CA GLY A 22 -10.54 2.58 5.86
C GLY A 22 -11.95 2.08 5.51
N VAL A 23 -12.19 1.77 4.24
CA VAL A 23 -13.54 1.43 3.72
C VAL A 23 -14.19 0.20 4.37
N LYS A 24 -13.39 -0.68 4.99
CA LYS A 24 -13.85 -1.88 5.71
C LYS A 24 -13.68 -1.76 7.24
N GLY A 25 -13.22 -0.61 7.74
CA GLY A 25 -12.90 -0.43 9.16
C GLY A 25 -11.67 -1.20 9.65
N LEU A 26 -10.86 -1.75 8.73
CA LEU A 26 -9.67 -2.56 9.04
C LEU A 26 -8.37 -1.72 9.11
N GLY A 27 -8.47 -0.40 8.95
CA GLY A 27 -7.36 0.53 8.84
C GLY A 27 -6.92 0.77 7.40
N GLN A 28 -5.86 1.57 7.27
CA GLN A 28 -5.22 1.87 6.00
C GLN A 28 -3.70 1.71 6.13
N LEU A 29 -3.07 1.20 5.07
CA LEU A 29 -1.63 1.09 4.98
C LEU A 29 -1.08 2.31 4.24
N LYS A 30 -0.30 3.14 4.93
CA LYS A 30 0.42 4.26 4.34
C LYS A 30 1.87 3.87 4.07
N VAL A 31 2.27 4.03 2.82
CA VAL A 31 3.64 3.80 2.32
C VAL A 31 4.30 5.15 2.15
N VAL A 32 5.48 5.34 2.71
CA VAL A 32 6.20 6.62 2.76
C VAL A 32 7.57 6.50 2.12
N GLY A 33 7.88 7.43 1.23
CA GLY A 33 9.11 7.55 0.45
C GLY A 33 8.82 8.03 -0.97
N ALA A 34 9.80 8.64 -1.63
CA ALA A 34 9.68 9.02 -3.03
C ALA A 34 9.41 7.79 -3.89
N GLY A 35 8.28 7.81 -4.60
CA GLY A 35 7.84 6.73 -5.46
C GLY A 35 7.13 5.63 -4.69
N ALA A 36 6.62 5.91 -3.48
CA ALA A 36 5.84 4.96 -2.70
C ALA A 36 4.77 4.25 -3.54
N HIS A 37 4.84 2.92 -3.60
CA HIS A 37 3.84 2.07 -4.25
C HIS A 37 3.84 0.66 -3.65
N ILE A 38 2.73 -0.05 -3.84
CA ILE A 38 2.63 -1.50 -3.66
C ILE A 38 2.18 -2.09 -4.99
N GLY A 39 2.95 -3.04 -5.51
CA GLY A 39 2.69 -3.67 -6.80
C GLY A 39 2.93 -2.72 -7.99
N LEU A 40 1.91 -1.95 -8.39
CA LEU A 40 1.98 -1.08 -9.57
C LEU A 40 2.38 0.36 -9.23
N GLN A 41 3.40 0.84 -9.92
CA GLN A 41 3.79 2.24 -9.95
C GLN A 41 2.70 3.13 -10.56
N LYS A 42 2.60 4.38 -10.10
CA LYS A 42 1.67 5.43 -10.56
C LYS A 42 0.20 5.22 -10.24
N VAL A 43 -0.13 4.31 -9.33
CA VAL A 43 -1.52 3.98 -8.99
C VAL A 43 -1.84 4.46 -7.56
N ARG A 44 -2.96 5.19 -7.39
CA ARG A 44 -3.50 5.61 -6.08
C ARG A 44 -5.01 5.48 -6.03
N ASN A 45 -5.59 5.56 -4.82
CA ASN A 45 -7.05 5.72 -4.68
C ASN A 45 -7.52 6.94 -5.48
N GLY A 46 -8.51 6.72 -6.35
CA GLY A 46 -9.06 7.72 -7.26
C GLY A 46 -8.43 7.77 -8.66
N GLY A 47 -7.47 6.90 -8.99
CA GLY A 47 -6.93 6.74 -10.35
C GLY A 47 -5.40 6.78 -10.47
N GLU A 48 -4.91 7.05 -11.67
CA GLU A 48 -3.47 7.13 -11.96
C GLU A 48 -2.87 8.50 -11.62
N VAL A 49 -1.64 8.51 -11.12
CA VAL A 49 -0.84 9.72 -10.90
C VAL A 49 -0.26 10.16 -12.24
N THR A 50 -0.77 11.27 -12.77
CA THR A 50 -0.33 11.86 -14.06
C THR A 50 0.87 12.81 -13.94
N THR A 51 1.28 13.16 -12.71
CA THR A 51 2.32 14.17 -12.41
C THR A 51 3.39 13.65 -11.43
N SER A 52 4.08 14.55 -10.71
CA SER A 52 5.25 14.27 -9.86
C SER A 52 5.08 13.07 -8.93
N VAL A 53 6.20 12.38 -8.75
CA VAL A 53 6.34 11.20 -7.90
C VAL A 53 5.77 11.46 -6.49
N ALA A 54 4.85 10.61 -6.04
CA ALA A 54 4.29 10.72 -4.70
C ALA A 54 5.34 10.39 -3.63
N ASN A 55 5.42 11.20 -2.59
CA ASN A 55 6.26 10.94 -1.40
C ASN A 55 5.57 10.06 -0.35
N SER A 56 4.28 9.80 -0.54
CA SER A 56 3.52 8.80 0.21
C SER A 56 2.25 8.41 -0.53
N ILE A 57 1.78 7.18 -0.34
CA ILE A 57 0.47 6.69 -0.81
C ILE A 57 -0.22 5.94 0.33
N THR A 58 -1.54 6.06 0.43
CA THR A 58 -2.38 5.33 1.38
C THR A 58 -3.27 4.35 0.61
N TYR A 59 -3.32 3.10 1.08
CA TYR A 59 -4.14 2.03 0.56
C TYR A 59 -5.14 1.58 1.63
N ASP A 60 -6.37 1.26 1.23
CA ASP A 60 -7.34 0.68 2.14
C ASP A 60 -7.01 -0.78 2.41
N ILE A 61 -7.05 -1.20 3.69
CA ILE A 61 -7.00 -2.62 4.03
C ILE A 61 -8.40 -3.18 3.82
N ILE A 62 -8.51 -4.15 2.91
CA ILE A 62 -9.79 -4.76 2.55
C ILE A 62 -9.97 -6.16 3.14
N GLU A 63 -8.86 -6.87 3.42
CA GLU A 63 -8.86 -8.14 4.15
C GLU A 63 -7.60 -8.21 5.03
N MET A 64 -7.73 -8.73 6.24
CA MET A 64 -6.61 -8.97 7.16
C MET A 64 -6.82 -10.31 7.87
N THR A 65 -5.80 -11.16 7.84
CA THR A 65 -5.79 -12.43 8.56
C THR A 65 -4.52 -12.53 9.38
N ARG A 66 -4.68 -12.62 10.71
CA ARG A 66 -3.57 -12.81 11.64
C ARG A 66 -3.44 -14.27 12.01
N ASN A 67 -2.23 -14.81 11.98
CA ASN A 67 -1.94 -16.15 12.44
C ASN A 67 -1.68 -16.13 13.94
N VAL A 68 -2.72 -16.43 14.71
CA VAL A 68 -2.67 -16.38 16.18
C VAL A 68 -1.90 -17.57 16.78
N GLY A 69 -1.42 -18.51 15.96
CA GLY A 69 -0.71 -19.73 16.40
C GLY A 69 0.78 -19.80 16.04
N GLY A 70 1.38 -18.72 15.50
CA GLY A 70 2.83 -18.64 15.19
C GLY A 70 3.36 -19.59 14.11
N SER A 71 2.53 -20.49 13.57
CA SER A 71 2.92 -21.51 12.58
C SER A 71 2.61 -21.11 11.13
N GLY A 72 2.02 -19.92 10.92
CA GLY A 72 1.58 -19.43 9.62
C GLY A 72 1.98 -17.96 9.39
N LYS A 73 1.72 -17.44 8.18
CA LYS A 73 2.06 -16.07 7.77
C LYS A 73 0.85 -15.16 7.81
N ASP A 74 0.94 -14.06 8.55
CA ASP A 74 -0.04 -12.98 8.46
C ASP A 74 -0.26 -12.54 7.01
N LEU A 75 -1.52 -12.38 6.63
CA LEU A 75 -1.94 -11.97 5.30
C LEU A 75 -2.64 -10.62 5.38
N LEU A 76 -2.26 -9.73 4.47
CA LEU A 76 -2.91 -8.44 4.30
C LEU A 76 -3.27 -8.26 2.83
N LYS A 77 -4.52 -7.93 2.54
CA LYS A 77 -4.94 -7.50 1.22
C LYS A 77 -5.25 -6.01 1.24
N VAL A 78 -4.52 -5.27 0.43
CA VAL A 78 -4.71 -3.83 0.26
C VAL A 78 -5.38 -3.55 -1.07
N GLY A 79 -6.29 -2.58 -1.08
CA GLY A 79 -7.08 -2.19 -2.23
C GLY A 79 -6.77 -0.77 -2.70
N VAL A 80 -6.79 -0.60 -4.01
CA VAL A 80 -6.90 0.71 -4.67
C VAL A 80 -8.26 0.80 -5.36
N ASN A 81 -9.06 1.78 -4.98
CA ASN A 81 -10.28 2.11 -5.73
C ASN A 81 -9.92 2.91 -6.99
N ILE A 82 -10.22 2.35 -8.16
CA ILE A 82 -9.95 2.96 -9.47
C ILE A 82 -11.18 3.65 -10.08
N GLY A 83 -12.21 3.87 -9.26
CA GLY A 83 -13.49 4.47 -9.67
C GLY A 83 -14.64 3.47 -9.66
N GLY A 84 -15.82 3.93 -9.21
CA GLY A 84 -17.02 3.11 -9.13
C GLY A 84 -16.82 1.85 -8.29
N ALA A 85 -17.22 0.70 -8.86
CA ALA A 85 -17.05 -0.61 -8.25
C ALA A 85 -15.68 -1.26 -8.54
N GLY A 86 -14.79 -0.60 -9.30
CA GLY A 86 -13.50 -1.14 -9.70
C GLY A 86 -12.45 -1.05 -8.60
N TRP A 87 -11.82 -2.18 -8.29
CA TRP A 87 -10.70 -2.26 -7.35
C TRP A 87 -9.55 -3.07 -7.94
N TRP A 88 -8.33 -2.55 -7.78
CA TRP A 88 -7.14 -3.37 -7.84
C TRP A 88 -6.72 -3.76 -6.44
N THR A 89 -6.24 -5.00 -6.28
CA THR A 89 -5.91 -5.53 -4.96
C THR A 89 -4.57 -6.22 -4.98
N PHE A 90 -3.78 -6.03 -3.93
CA PHE A 90 -2.48 -6.65 -3.75
C PHE A 90 -2.47 -7.43 -2.43
N ALA A 91 -2.01 -8.68 -2.48
CA ALA A 91 -1.85 -9.53 -1.31
C ALA A 91 -0.41 -9.47 -0.82
N LEU A 92 -0.24 -9.23 0.48
CA LEU A 92 1.02 -9.22 1.20
C LEU A 92 1.02 -10.36 2.20
N ARG A 93 2.17 -11.02 2.34
CA ARG A 93 2.42 -12.02 3.37
C ARG A 93 3.59 -11.60 4.22
N SER A 94 3.53 -11.84 5.52
CA SER A 94 4.71 -11.78 6.38
C SER A 94 5.74 -12.84 5.98
N GLU A 95 7.01 -12.54 6.26
CA GLU A 95 8.14 -13.48 6.07
C GLU A 95 8.28 -14.50 7.20
#